data_AF-A0A928HEC5-F1
#
_entry.id   AF-A0A928HEC5-F1
#
_cell.length_a   1.000
_cell.length_b   1.000
_cell.length_c   1.000
_cell.angle_alpha   90.00
_cell.angle_beta   90.00
_cell.angle_gamma   90.00
#
_symmetry.space_group_name_H-M   'P 1'
#
loop_
_entity.id
_entity.type
_entity.pdbx_description
1 polymer ?
#
loop_
_entity_poly.entity_id
_entity_poly.type
_entity_poly.pdbx_seq_one_letter_code
_entity_poly.pdbx_strand_id
1 'polypeptide(L)'
;MNLLLILIVAGAAVGLVATTRTRSAQLASLAKQNGCRFDKEKNSVTTELTAGRLEFFTTYFHQYQNVFTFSDNMAFIRVADDAIYPDDNPKTEPTCITIFTAELKKRQFPALKVVPHQSLFAGSQYTQMKTNISALDERYTVHAPTPASGLLFTPFITGMLKTHNQVYLELNDNALVYHEHTQIPVKDMEMFRFRAMQVLNEFENIIQKLEAADPATTATLSPKTEKDEAVLRAEAMMKALCSRAPMETKQSSGWRGTWIFLLLSILIGMSLLAWFMLNKAIGR
;
A
#
# COMPACT_ATOMS: atom_id res chain seq x y z
N MET A 1 45.21 19.32 -8.19
CA MET A 1 44.71 18.59 -7.01
C MET A 1 43.31 19.09 -6.58
N ASN A 2 43.10 20.40 -6.37
CA ASN A 2 41.80 20.94 -5.90
C ASN A 2 40.62 20.75 -6.86
N LEU A 3 40.83 20.86 -8.19
CA LEU A 3 39.79 20.59 -9.20
C LEU A 3 39.31 19.13 -9.20
N LEU A 4 40.22 18.18 -8.97
CA LEU A 4 39.91 16.76 -8.91
C LEU A 4 39.04 16.43 -7.69
N LEU A 5 39.35 17.06 -6.56
CA LEU A 5 38.61 16.92 -5.30
C LEU A 5 37.18 17.49 -5.40
N ILE A 6 37.02 18.65 -6.05
CA ILE A 6 35.70 19.24 -6.33
C ILE A 6 34.86 18.31 -7.21
N LEU A 7 35.45 17.73 -8.26
CA LEU A 7 34.76 16.79 -9.15
C LEU A 7 34.34 15.51 -8.43
N ILE A 8 35.17 14.97 -7.54
CA ILE A 8 34.84 13.78 -6.74
C ILE A 8 33.69 14.08 -5.77
N VAL A 9 33.72 15.24 -5.09
CA VAL A 9 32.65 15.65 -4.16
C VAL A 9 31.34 15.92 -4.91
N ALA A 10 31.40 16.57 -6.07
CA ALA A 10 30.22 16.80 -6.92
C ALA A 10 29.64 15.47 -7.44
N GLY A 11 30.49 14.54 -7.90
CA GLY A 11 30.07 13.20 -8.32
C GLY A 11 29.41 12.41 -7.19
N ALA A 12 29.98 12.47 -5.98
CA ALA A 12 29.40 11.84 -4.79
C ALA A 12 28.05 12.45 -4.41
N ALA A 13 27.91 13.78 -4.48
CA ALA A 13 26.64 14.47 -4.20
C ALA A 13 25.56 14.10 -5.22
N VAL A 14 25.88 14.07 -6.52
CA VAL A 14 24.95 13.66 -7.58
C VAL A 14 24.54 12.20 -7.41
N GLY A 15 25.48 11.29 -7.10
CA GLY A 15 25.18 9.89 -6.82
C GLY A 15 24.28 9.68 -5.59
N LEU A 16 24.47 10.48 -4.54
CA LEU A 16 23.64 10.45 -3.33
C LEU A 16 22.21 10.99 -3.60
N VAL A 17 22.09 12.02 -4.43
CA VAL A 17 20.78 12.55 -4.86
C VAL A 17 20.05 11.55 -5.78
N ALA A 18 20.76 10.85 -6.65
CA ALA A 18 20.17 9.83 -7.52
C ALA A 18 19.64 8.63 -6.72
N THR A 19 20.41 8.15 -5.73
CA THR A 19 20.02 7.01 -4.90
C THR A 19 18.85 7.33 -3.96
N THR A 20 18.77 8.56 -3.43
CA THR A 20 17.65 9.02 -2.58
C THR A 20 16.34 9.26 -3.35
N ARG A 21 16.39 9.39 -4.68
CA ARG A 21 15.20 9.55 -5.55
C ARG A 21 14.57 8.23 -5.97
N THR A 22 15.21 7.09 -5.72
CA THR A 22 14.63 5.80 -6.08
C THR A 22 13.36 5.54 -5.26
N ARG A 23 12.36 4.89 -5.88
CA ARG A 23 11.11 4.50 -5.20
C ARG A 23 11.40 3.74 -3.91
N SER A 24 12.30 2.75 -3.96
CA SER A 24 12.71 1.98 -2.78
C SER A 24 13.28 2.84 -1.66
N ALA A 25 14.10 3.84 -1.97
CA ALA A 25 14.66 4.75 -0.95
C ALA A 25 13.58 5.64 -0.32
N GLN A 26 12.64 6.14 -1.13
CA GLN A 26 11.52 6.95 -0.63
C GLN A 26 10.58 6.10 0.24
N LEU A 27 10.27 4.87 -0.18
CA LEU A 27 9.47 3.92 0.58
C LEU A 27 10.15 3.49 1.88
N ALA A 28 11.46 3.24 1.86
CA ALA A 28 12.24 2.95 3.07
C ALA A 28 12.22 4.13 4.06
N SER A 29 12.31 5.36 3.57
CA SER A 29 12.18 6.57 4.39
C SER A 29 10.78 6.68 5.01
N LEU A 30 9.74 6.44 4.21
CA LEU A 30 8.35 6.44 4.66
C LEU A 30 8.11 5.35 5.73
N ALA A 31 8.63 4.14 5.53
CA ALA A 31 8.54 3.06 6.50
C ALA A 31 9.18 3.45 7.84
N LYS A 32 10.38 4.04 7.79
CA LYS A 32 11.10 4.51 8.97
C LYS A 32 10.31 5.59 9.73
N GLN A 33 9.67 6.53 9.02
CA GLN A 33 8.84 7.57 9.63
C GLN A 33 7.61 7.00 10.34
N ASN A 34 7.03 5.93 9.78
CA ASN A 34 5.87 5.25 10.34
C ASN A 34 6.21 4.15 11.37
N GLY A 35 7.50 3.97 11.69
CA GLY A 35 7.94 2.90 12.61
C GLY A 35 7.72 1.49 12.08
N CYS A 36 7.57 1.32 10.75
CA CYS A 36 7.39 0.03 10.11
C CYS A 36 8.75 -0.61 9.78
N ARG A 37 8.80 -1.94 9.77
CA ARG A 37 9.93 -2.68 9.20
C ARG A 37 9.87 -2.58 7.69
N PHE A 38 11.02 -2.36 7.05
CA PHE A 38 11.16 -2.33 5.59
C PHE A 38 12.11 -3.43 5.13
N ASP A 39 11.67 -4.26 4.20
CA ASP A 39 12.48 -5.25 3.51
C ASP A 39 12.45 -4.93 2.00
N LYS A 40 13.62 -4.79 1.35
CA LYS A 40 13.69 -4.41 -0.07
C LYS A 40 13.05 -5.47 -0.97
N GLU A 41 13.22 -6.73 -0.62
CA GLU A 41 12.68 -7.89 -1.32
C GLU A 41 12.32 -8.95 -0.29
N LYS A 42 11.27 -9.73 -0.55
CA LYS A 42 10.82 -10.79 0.34
C LYS A 42 10.18 -11.93 -0.45
N ASN A 43 10.43 -13.17 -0.03
CA ASN A 43 9.87 -14.35 -0.69
C ASN A 43 8.37 -14.54 -0.42
N SER A 44 7.85 -13.98 0.67
CA SER A 44 6.42 -14.05 1.00
C SER A 44 5.94 -12.87 1.82
N VAL A 45 4.70 -12.45 1.56
CA VAL A 45 3.98 -11.40 2.31
C VAL A 45 2.86 -11.97 3.20
N THR A 46 2.72 -13.29 3.27
CA THR A 46 1.78 -14.01 4.14
C THR A 46 2.45 -15.25 4.72
N THR A 47 1.81 -15.88 5.70
CA THR A 47 2.22 -17.20 6.20
C THR A 47 1.88 -18.28 5.18
N GLU A 48 2.62 -19.39 5.19
CA GLU A 48 2.39 -20.52 4.27
C GLU A 48 0.97 -21.09 4.38
N LEU A 49 0.42 -21.09 5.60
CA LEU A 49 -0.96 -21.51 5.89
C LEU A 49 -2.01 -20.61 5.20
N THR A 50 -1.68 -19.34 5.00
CA THR A 50 -2.54 -18.33 4.38
C THR A 50 -2.35 -18.24 2.87
N ALA A 51 -1.12 -18.38 2.38
CA ALA A 51 -0.80 -18.28 0.96
C ALA A 51 -1.58 -19.30 0.10
N GLY A 52 -1.84 -20.50 0.62
CA GLY A 52 -2.63 -21.52 -0.10
C GLY A 52 -4.15 -21.30 -0.12
N ARG A 53 -4.67 -20.28 0.58
CA ARG A 53 -6.13 -20.07 0.77
C ARG A 53 -6.71 -18.96 -0.08
N LEU A 54 -5.89 -18.03 -0.52
CA LEU A 54 -6.29 -16.92 -1.38
C LEU A 54 -5.82 -17.22 -2.81
N GLU A 55 -6.75 -17.22 -3.75
CA GLU A 55 -6.50 -17.42 -5.17
C GLU A 55 -5.49 -16.41 -5.72
N PHE A 56 -5.48 -15.20 -5.15
CA PHE A 56 -4.49 -14.18 -5.49
C PHE A 56 -3.06 -14.74 -5.48
N PHE A 57 -2.67 -15.48 -4.44
CA PHE A 57 -1.29 -15.98 -4.26
C PHE A 57 -0.99 -17.30 -4.97
N THR A 58 -2.02 -18.01 -5.44
CA THR A 58 -1.87 -19.33 -6.06
C THR A 58 -2.02 -19.30 -7.57
N THR A 59 -2.59 -18.23 -8.14
CA THR A 59 -2.87 -18.13 -9.57
C THR A 59 -1.63 -17.78 -10.39
N TYR A 60 -0.75 -16.93 -9.86
CA TYR A 60 0.40 -16.42 -10.59
C TYR A 60 1.69 -16.53 -9.77
N PHE A 61 2.82 -16.29 -10.44
CA PHE A 61 4.09 -16.13 -9.74
C PHE A 61 4.26 -14.68 -9.27
N HIS A 62 4.57 -14.53 -7.98
CA HIS A 62 4.69 -13.24 -7.30
C HIS A 62 6.12 -12.98 -6.86
N GLN A 63 6.60 -11.76 -7.09
CA GLN A 63 7.86 -11.28 -6.56
C GLN A 63 7.65 -9.99 -5.79
N TYR A 64 7.77 -10.07 -4.46
CA TYR A 64 7.47 -8.95 -3.57
C TYR A 64 8.69 -8.07 -3.33
N GLN A 65 8.51 -6.78 -3.60
CA GLN A 65 9.50 -5.73 -3.40
C GLN A 65 8.95 -4.63 -2.49
N ASN A 66 9.87 -3.86 -1.90
CA ASN A 66 9.56 -2.71 -1.05
C ASN A 66 8.51 -3.03 0.03
N VAL A 67 8.74 -4.11 0.78
CA VAL A 67 7.76 -4.65 1.73
C VAL A 67 7.80 -3.88 3.04
N PHE A 68 6.69 -3.23 3.36
CA PHE A 68 6.39 -2.64 4.65
C PHE A 68 5.74 -3.70 5.52
N THR A 69 6.30 -3.96 6.69
CA THR A 69 5.68 -4.84 7.69
C THR A 69 5.37 -4.03 8.94
N PHE A 70 4.11 -4.09 9.35
CA PHE A 70 3.66 -3.56 10.63
C PHE A 70 2.65 -4.54 11.24
N SER A 71 2.50 -4.49 12.55
CA SER A 71 1.50 -5.27 13.24
C SER A 71 0.85 -4.38 14.27
N ASP A 72 -0.46 -4.50 14.37
CA ASP A 72 -1.23 -3.94 15.47
C ASP A 72 -1.73 -5.10 16.36
N ASN A 73 -2.67 -4.83 17.26
CA ASN A 73 -3.23 -5.89 18.11
C ASN A 73 -4.08 -6.90 17.33
N MET A 74 -4.47 -6.60 16.10
CA MET A 74 -5.45 -7.35 15.33
C MET A 74 -4.82 -8.30 14.33
N ALA A 75 -3.85 -7.80 13.57
CA ALA A 75 -3.35 -8.47 12.39
C ALA A 75 -1.83 -8.31 12.22
N PHE A 76 -1.26 -9.21 11.44
CA PHE A 76 0.01 -9.00 10.79
C PHE A 76 -0.25 -8.38 9.43
N ILE A 77 0.26 -7.18 9.20
CA ILE A 77 -0.10 -6.37 8.04
C ILE A 77 1.14 -6.12 7.21
N ARG A 78 1.02 -6.31 5.90
CA ARG A 78 2.10 -6.03 4.96
C ARG A 78 1.58 -5.24 3.78
N VAL A 79 2.39 -4.28 3.35
CA VAL A 79 2.18 -3.56 2.09
C VAL A 79 3.39 -3.80 1.23
N ALA A 80 3.20 -4.21 -0.02
CA ALA A 80 4.29 -4.55 -0.92
C ALA A 80 4.00 -4.05 -2.32
N ASP A 81 5.05 -3.75 -3.08
CA ASP A 81 4.96 -3.76 -4.53
C ASP A 81 5.12 -5.22 -4.97
N ASP A 82 4.16 -5.72 -5.72
CA ASP A 82 4.11 -7.09 -6.23
C ASP A 82 4.32 -7.06 -7.74
N ALA A 83 5.40 -7.70 -8.19
CA ALA A 83 5.64 -7.96 -9.60
C ALA A 83 5.02 -9.33 -9.94
N ILE A 84 3.91 -9.28 -10.68
CA ILE A 84 3.13 -10.45 -11.05
C ILE A 84 3.52 -10.89 -12.46
N TYR A 85 3.89 -12.15 -12.60
CA TYR A 85 4.22 -12.76 -13.88
C TYR A 85 3.04 -13.61 -14.34
N PRO A 86 2.34 -13.22 -15.42
CA PRO A 86 1.14 -13.91 -15.89
C PRO A 86 1.46 -15.23 -16.59
N ASP A 87 2.71 -15.46 -16.98
CA ASP A 87 3.21 -16.67 -17.60
C ASP A 87 4.61 -17.03 -17.04
N ASP A 88 5.03 -18.29 -17.24
CA ASP A 88 6.35 -18.78 -16.84
C ASP A 88 7.48 -18.28 -17.78
N ASN A 89 7.22 -17.25 -18.58
CA ASN A 89 8.18 -16.75 -19.56
C ASN A 89 9.04 -15.64 -18.94
N PRO A 90 10.36 -15.85 -18.80
CA PRO A 90 11.26 -14.88 -18.17
C PRO A 90 11.42 -13.58 -18.96
N LYS A 91 10.89 -13.49 -20.19
CA LYS A 91 10.90 -12.28 -21.02
C LYS A 91 9.66 -11.41 -20.88
N THR A 92 8.59 -11.92 -20.26
CA THR A 92 7.35 -11.17 -20.08
C THR A 92 7.57 -10.11 -19.02
N GLU A 93 7.25 -8.86 -19.34
CA GLU A 93 7.33 -7.78 -18.36
C GLU A 93 6.27 -8.02 -17.27
N PRO A 94 6.67 -8.02 -15.98
CA PRO A 94 5.72 -8.24 -14.91
C PRO A 94 4.76 -7.07 -14.77
N THR A 95 3.53 -7.37 -14.36
CA THR A 95 2.59 -6.34 -13.94
C THR A 95 2.89 -5.96 -12.50
N CYS A 96 3.35 -4.73 -12.28
CA CYS A 96 3.63 -4.22 -10.95
C CYS A 96 2.38 -3.59 -10.32
N ILE A 97 1.93 -4.13 -9.20
CA ILE A 97 0.83 -3.55 -8.40
C ILE A 97 1.26 -3.34 -6.95
N THR A 98 0.62 -2.41 -6.24
CA THR A 98 0.82 -2.33 -4.79
C THR A 98 -0.31 -3.08 -4.09
N ILE A 99 0.07 -4.06 -3.26
CA ILE A 99 -0.86 -4.89 -2.50
C ILE A 99 -0.81 -4.54 -1.02
N PHE A 100 -1.95 -4.67 -0.37
CA PHE A 100 -2.10 -4.70 1.08
C PHE A 100 -2.55 -6.10 1.47
N THR A 101 -1.86 -6.70 2.42
CA THR A 101 -2.20 -8.01 2.98
C THR A 101 -2.37 -7.89 4.50
N ALA A 102 -3.36 -8.57 5.04
CA ALA A 102 -3.56 -8.67 6.48
C ALA A 102 -3.91 -10.10 6.89
N GLU A 103 -3.28 -10.56 7.96
CA GLU A 103 -3.54 -11.86 8.58
C GLU A 103 -4.03 -11.63 10.01
N LEU A 104 -5.32 -11.89 10.25
CA LEU A 104 -5.93 -11.79 11.58
C LEU A 104 -5.30 -12.78 12.55
N LYS A 105 -5.11 -12.34 13.79
CA LYS A 105 -4.47 -13.14 14.85
C LYS A 105 -5.40 -14.15 15.53
N LYS A 106 -6.72 -13.89 15.54
CA LYS A 106 -7.68 -14.66 16.36
C LYS A 106 -9.02 -14.97 15.69
N ARG A 107 -9.35 -14.34 14.56
CA ARG A 107 -10.68 -14.38 13.95
C ARG A 107 -10.60 -14.79 12.48
N GLN A 108 -11.75 -15.13 11.91
CA GLN A 108 -11.87 -15.60 10.52
C GLN A 108 -12.92 -14.79 9.76
N PHE A 109 -12.60 -14.47 8.51
CA PHE A 109 -13.48 -13.91 7.50
C PHE A 109 -14.26 -15.04 6.80
N PRO A 110 -15.55 -14.81 6.46
CA PRO A 110 -16.18 -15.61 5.44
C PRO A 110 -15.49 -15.35 4.09
N ALA A 111 -15.40 -16.38 3.26
CA ALA A 111 -14.73 -16.27 1.97
C ALA A 111 -15.49 -15.31 1.04
N LEU A 112 -14.78 -14.34 0.47
CA LEU A 112 -15.31 -13.36 -0.47
C LEU A 112 -14.21 -12.95 -1.43
N LYS A 113 -14.54 -12.91 -2.71
CA LYS A 113 -13.69 -12.33 -3.75
C LYS A 113 -14.50 -11.30 -4.53
N VAL A 114 -14.00 -10.08 -4.61
CA VAL A 114 -14.53 -9.00 -5.43
C VAL A 114 -13.43 -8.58 -6.40
N VAL A 115 -13.69 -8.71 -7.68
CA VAL A 115 -12.70 -8.52 -8.73
C VAL A 115 -13.27 -7.77 -9.92
N PRO A 116 -12.57 -6.79 -10.51
CA PRO A 116 -13.05 -6.11 -11.72
C PRO A 116 -13.22 -7.09 -12.89
N HIS A 117 -14.24 -6.89 -13.74
CA HIS A 117 -14.51 -7.77 -14.90
C HIS A 117 -13.31 -7.97 -15.84
N GLN A 118 -12.49 -6.93 -15.98
CA GLN A 118 -11.33 -6.92 -16.90
C GLN A 118 -10.00 -7.28 -16.19
N SER A 119 -10.05 -7.74 -14.95
CA SER A 119 -8.85 -8.10 -14.18
C SER A 119 -8.30 -9.46 -14.62
N LEU A 120 -6.98 -9.60 -14.60
CA LEU A 120 -6.29 -10.89 -14.73
C LEU A 120 -6.77 -11.90 -13.69
N PHE A 121 -7.18 -11.43 -12.51
CA PHE A 121 -7.64 -12.25 -11.39
C PHE A 121 -9.14 -12.59 -11.43
N ALA A 122 -9.85 -12.34 -12.55
CA ALA A 122 -11.30 -12.48 -12.63
C ALA A 122 -11.80 -13.93 -12.48
N GLY A 123 -10.98 -14.92 -12.84
CA GLY A 123 -11.32 -16.33 -12.65
C GLY A 123 -11.39 -16.69 -11.16
N SER A 124 -12.35 -17.54 -10.77
CA SER A 124 -12.46 -18.03 -9.40
C SER A 124 -13.07 -19.44 -9.35
N GLN A 125 -12.65 -20.22 -8.37
CA GLN A 125 -13.23 -21.51 -7.99
C GLN A 125 -14.54 -21.34 -7.21
N TYR A 126 -14.80 -20.16 -6.64
CA TYR A 126 -16.00 -19.88 -5.88
C TYR A 126 -17.17 -19.50 -6.78
N THR A 127 -18.38 -19.88 -6.37
CA THR A 127 -19.61 -19.56 -7.09
C THR A 127 -19.77 -18.04 -7.22
N GLN A 128 -20.02 -17.58 -8.46
CA GLN A 128 -20.37 -16.20 -8.72
C GLN A 128 -21.75 -15.89 -8.12
N MET A 129 -21.84 -14.78 -7.40
CA MET A 129 -23.07 -14.26 -6.83
C MET A 129 -23.42 -12.92 -7.48
N LYS A 130 -24.70 -12.71 -7.78
CA LYS A 130 -25.22 -11.38 -8.08
C LYS A 130 -25.46 -10.62 -6.79
N THR A 131 -25.10 -9.35 -6.78
CA THR A 131 -25.44 -8.48 -5.66
C THR A 131 -26.77 -7.79 -5.92
N ASN A 132 -27.47 -7.37 -4.87
CA ASN A 132 -28.66 -6.52 -5.02
C ASN A 132 -28.27 -5.04 -5.30
N ILE A 133 -27.10 -4.81 -5.91
CA ILE A 133 -26.49 -3.49 -6.12
C ILE A 133 -26.02 -3.42 -7.59
N SER A 134 -26.88 -2.93 -8.49
CA SER A 134 -26.63 -2.91 -9.94
C SER A 134 -25.28 -2.30 -10.33
N ALA A 135 -24.94 -1.15 -9.75
CA ALA A 135 -23.69 -0.44 -10.04
C ALA A 135 -22.42 -1.26 -9.72
N LEU A 136 -22.53 -2.24 -8.81
CA LEU A 136 -21.42 -3.12 -8.47
C LEU A 136 -21.35 -4.28 -9.45
N ASP A 137 -22.48 -4.93 -9.75
CA ASP A 137 -22.58 -6.03 -10.72
C ASP A 137 -22.13 -5.61 -12.14
N GLU A 138 -22.31 -4.33 -12.50
CA GLU A 138 -21.86 -3.78 -13.79
C GLU A 138 -20.33 -3.72 -13.93
N ARG A 139 -19.59 -3.65 -12.81
CA ARG A 139 -18.13 -3.40 -12.82
C ARG A 139 -17.30 -4.54 -12.24
N TYR A 140 -17.90 -5.29 -11.31
CA TYR A 140 -17.23 -6.30 -10.52
C TYR A 140 -17.94 -7.64 -10.64
N THR A 141 -17.13 -8.69 -10.63
CA THR A 141 -17.58 -10.05 -10.33
C THR A 141 -17.39 -10.29 -8.85
N VAL A 142 -18.46 -10.76 -8.20
CA VAL A 142 -18.44 -11.17 -6.80
C VAL A 142 -18.52 -12.67 -6.73
N HIS A 143 -17.56 -13.30 -6.06
CA HIS A 143 -17.60 -14.71 -5.74
C HIS A 143 -17.65 -14.91 -4.24
N ALA A 144 -18.60 -15.72 -3.78
CA ALA A 144 -18.76 -16.05 -2.38
C ALA A 144 -19.41 -17.43 -2.24
N PRO A 145 -18.82 -18.35 -1.44
CA PRO A 145 -19.39 -19.67 -1.26
C PRO A 145 -20.60 -19.69 -0.32
N THR A 146 -20.79 -18.65 0.50
CA THR A 146 -21.93 -18.56 1.43
C THR A 146 -22.64 -17.20 1.36
N PRO A 147 -23.97 -17.16 1.56
CA PRO A 147 -24.71 -15.90 1.64
C PRO A 147 -24.28 -14.97 2.78
N ALA A 148 -23.68 -15.51 3.84
CA ALA A 148 -23.17 -14.73 4.97
C ALA A 148 -22.09 -13.71 4.55
N SER A 149 -21.36 -14.01 3.48
CA SER A 149 -20.39 -13.10 2.85
C SER A 149 -21.04 -11.79 2.37
N GLY A 150 -22.36 -11.80 2.13
CA GLY A 150 -23.13 -10.59 1.83
C GLY A 150 -23.04 -9.51 2.92
N LEU A 151 -22.80 -9.90 4.18
CA LEU A 151 -22.64 -8.97 5.30
C LEU A 151 -21.34 -8.15 5.22
N LEU A 152 -20.36 -8.60 4.43
CA LEU A 152 -19.11 -7.88 4.19
C LEU A 152 -19.31 -6.64 3.29
N PHE A 153 -20.42 -6.54 2.56
CA PHE A 153 -20.76 -5.35 1.78
C PHE A 153 -21.33 -4.24 2.66
N THR A 154 -20.50 -3.68 3.56
CA THR A 154 -20.88 -2.52 4.35
C THR A 154 -21.12 -1.30 3.46
N PRO A 155 -21.76 -0.22 3.99
CA PRO A 155 -21.87 1.04 3.27
C PRO A 155 -20.51 1.58 2.82
N PHE A 156 -19.44 1.39 3.62
CA PHE A 156 -18.09 1.80 3.25
C PHE A 156 -17.55 0.98 2.07
N ILE A 157 -17.58 -0.36 2.16
CA ILE A 157 -17.10 -1.24 1.08
C ILE A 157 -17.89 -0.99 -0.20
N THR A 158 -19.21 -0.86 -0.09
CA THR A 158 -20.09 -0.54 -1.22
C THR A 158 -19.74 0.83 -1.83
N GLY A 159 -19.53 1.86 -1.01
CA GLY A 159 -19.15 3.19 -1.47
C GLY A 159 -17.78 3.19 -2.16
N MET A 160 -16.80 2.48 -1.59
CA MET A 160 -15.48 2.31 -2.19
C MET A 160 -15.57 1.63 -3.56
N LEU A 161 -16.33 0.54 -3.69
CA LEU A 161 -16.49 -0.18 -4.95
C LEU A 161 -17.27 0.62 -6.00
N LYS A 162 -18.18 1.51 -5.59
CA LYS A 162 -18.88 2.42 -6.53
C LYS A 162 -17.97 3.54 -7.06
N THR A 163 -17.04 4.01 -6.22
CA THR A 163 -16.19 5.18 -6.51
C THR A 163 -14.85 4.83 -7.15
N HIS A 164 -14.31 3.65 -6.86
CA HIS A 164 -13.08 3.13 -7.45
C HIS A 164 -13.40 1.98 -8.40
N ASN A 165 -12.76 1.95 -9.57
CA ASN A 165 -13.09 1.01 -10.66
C ASN A 165 -12.13 -0.18 -10.78
N GLN A 166 -11.09 -0.24 -9.95
CA GLN A 166 -9.99 -1.19 -10.08
C GLN A 166 -9.66 -1.90 -8.76
N VAL A 167 -10.66 -2.02 -7.88
CA VAL A 167 -10.46 -2.65 -6.56
C VAL A 167 -10.51 -4.16 -6.68
N TYR A 168 -9.43 -4.81 -6.29
CA TYR A 168 -9.45 -6.22 -5.95
C TYR A 168 -9.53 -6.36 -4.43
N LEU A 169 -10.40 -7.26 -3.99
CA LEU A 169 -10.55 -7.60 -2.60
C LEU A 169 -10.79 -9.11 -2.51
N GLU A 170 -9.94 -9.81 -1.76
CA GLU A 170 -10.14 -11.22 -1.48
C GLU A 170 -9.92 -11.52 -0.01
N LEU A 171 -10.84 -12.28 0.55
CA LEU A 171 -10.93 -12.66 1.95
C LEU A 171 -11.13 -14.17 2.01
N ASN A 172 -10.40 -14.83 2.90
CA ASN A 172 -10.65 -16.23 3.23
C ASN A 172 -10.01 -16.59 4.57
N ASP A 173 -10.78 -17.19 5.46
CA ASP A 173 -10.35 -17.54 6.82
C ASP A 173 -9.69 -16.32 7.48
N ASN A 174 -8.48 -16.39 8.00
CA ASN A 174 -7.83 -15.26 8.68
C ASN A 174 -7.19 -14.22 7.73
N ALA A 175 -7.34 -14.36 6.42
CA ALA A 175 -6.54 -13.63 5.45
C ALA A 175 -7.33 -12.65 4.60
N LEU A 176 -6.71 -11.50 4.33
CA LEU A 176 -7.19 -10.44 3.46
C LEU A 176 -6.09 -10.02 2.49
N VAL A 177 -6.44 -9.86 1.22
CA VAL A 177 -5.64 -9.13 0.23
C VAL A 177 -6.49 -8.06 -0.45
N TYR A 178 -5.90 -6.88 -0.61
CA TYR A 178 -6.53 -5.71 -1.23
C TYR A 178 -5.54 -5.00 -2.16
N HIS A 179 -5.98 -4.62 -3.36
CA HIS A 179 -5.18 -3.78 -4.26
C HIS A 179 -6.05 -2.96 -5.21
N GLU A 180 -5.49 -1.91 -5.78
CA GLU A 180 -6.18 -1.03 -6.76
C GLU A 180 -5.72 -1.28 -8.22
N HIS A 181 -5.15 -2.47 -8.50
CA HIS A 181 -4.70 -2.94 -9.83
C HIS A 181 -3.69 -2.01 -10.50
N THR A 182 -2.92 -1.29 -9.68
CA THR A 182 -1.86 -0.37 -10.13
C THR A 182 -0.77 -0.29 -9.06
N GLN A 183 0.44 0.09 -9.47
CA GLN A 183 1.49 0.46 -8.53
C GLN A 183 1.20 1.86 -7.97
N ILE A 184 0.90 1.93 -6.68
CA ILE A 184 0.51 3.18 -6.02
C ILE A 184 1.72 4.13 -5.98
N PRO A 185 1.59 5.38 -6.44
CA PRO A 185 2.68 6.36 -6.34
C PRO A 185 3.09 6.59 -4.88
N VAL A 186 4.37 6.81 -4.62
CA VAL A 186 4.89 6.98 -3.24
C VAL A 186 4.14 8.06 -2.45
N LYS A 187 3.79 9.16 -3.11
CA LYS A 187 3.02 10.28 -2.52
C LYS A 187 1.62 9.86 -2.05
N ASP A 188 1.04 8.82 -2.63
CA ASP A 188 -0.32 8.35 -2.36
C ASP A 188 -0.35 7.10 -1.46
N MET A 189 0.82 6.59 -1.07
CA MET A 189 0.95 5.37 -0.23
C MET A 189 0.27 5.49 1.12
N GLU A 190 0.34 6.66 1.77
CA GLU A 190 -0.36 6.91 3.02
C GLU A 190 -1.88 6.83 2.85
N MET A 191 -2.41 7.38 1.75
CA MET A 191 -3.84 7.32 1.46
C MET A 191 -4.28 5.89 1.13
N PHE A 192 -3.48 5.15 0.35
CA PHE A 192 -3.73 3.74 0.07
C PHE A 192 -3.73 2.91 1.36
N ARG A 193 -2.70 3.07 2.21
CA ARG A 193 -2.62 2.38 3.51
C ARG A 193 -3.84 2.71 4.36
N PHE A 194 -4.23 3.97 4.42
CA PHE A 194 -5.39 4.41 5.20
C PHE A 194 -6.69 3.73 4.70
N ARG A 195 -6.96 3.73 3.39
CA ARG A 195 -8.12 3.03 2.82
C ARG A 195 -8.10 1.54 3.15
N ALA A 196 -6.96 0.88 2.95
CA ALA A 196 -6.81 -0.55 3.22
C ALA A 196 -7.00 -0.90 4.72
N MET A 197 -6.53 -0.04 5.62
CA MET A 197 -6.78 -0.18 7.06
C MET A 197 -8.27 0.00 7.41
N GLN A 198 -8.97 0.92 6.73
CA GLN A 198 -10.41 1.06 6.91
C GLN A 198 -11.18 -0.17 6.45
N VAL A 199 -10.80 -0.76 5.31
CA VAL A 199 -11.34 -2.04 4.83
C VAL A 199 -11.19 -3.13 5.92
N LEU A 200 -9.99 -3.27 6.49
CA LEU A 200 -9.74 -4.24 7.57
C LEU A 200 -10.61 -3.98 8.81
N ASN A 201 -10.73 -2.73 9.24
CA ASN A 201 -11.52 -2.35 10.42
C ASN A 201 -13.04 -2.59 10.21
N GLU A 202 -13.56 -2.33 9.01
CA GLU A 202 -14.96 -2.62 8.68
C GLU A 202 -15.27 -4.10 8.80
N PHE A 203 -14.40 -4.96 8.28
CA PHE A 203 -14.60 -6.40 8.39
C PHE A 203 -14.46 -6.90 9.82
N GLU A 204 -13.56 -6.33 10.62
CA GLU A 204 -13.47 -6.68 12.03
C GLU A 204 -14.80 -6.43 12.75
N ASN A 205 -15.40 -5.25 12.54
CA ASN A 205 -16.70 -4.90 13.14
C ASN A 205 -17.81 -5.87 12.73
N ILE A 206 -17.77 -6.38 11.50
CA ILE A 206 -18.74 -7.37 11.00
C ILE A 206 -18.49 -8.73 11.64
N ILE A 207 -17.23 -9.18 11.72
CA ILE A 207 -16.92 -10.46 12.33
C ILE A 207 -17.35 -10.47 13.80
N GLN A 208 -17.12 -9.38 14.53
CA GLN A 208 -17.60 -9.26 15.91
C GLN A 208 -19.12 -9.43 16.02
N LYS A 209 -19.87 -8.88 15.06
CA LYS A 209 -21.34 -9.05 15.01
C LYS A 209 -21.76 -10.46 14.62
N LEU A 210 -21.01 -11.11 13.73
CA LEU A 210 -21.24 -12.49 13.31
C LEU A 210 -20.94 -13.48 14.44
N GLU A 211 -19.87 -13.25 15.22
CA GLU A 211 -19.51 -14.07 16.39
C GLU A 211 -20.48 -13.86 17.57
N ALA A 212 -21.05 -12.66 17.71
CA ALA A 212 -22.03 -12.34 18.76
C ALA A 212 -23.46 -12.80 18.43
N ALA A 213 -23.77 -13.06 17.16
CA ALA A 213 -25.04 -13.62 16.73
C ALA A 213 -24.94 -15.16 16.74
N ASP A 214 -25.85 -15.84 17.44
CA ASP A 214 -25.95 -17.30 17.39
C ASP A 214 -26.10 -17.76 15.92
N PRO A 215 -25.37 -18.79 15.45
CA PRO A 215 -25.27 -19.13 14.01
C PRO A 215 -26.56 -19.69 13.38
N ALA A 216 -27.69 -19.66 14.09
CA ALA A 216 -28.94 -20.31 13.69
C ALA A 216 -30.03 -19.36 13.14
N THR A 217 -29.87 -18.04 13.21
CA THR A 217 -30.89 -17.10 12.68
C THR A 217 -30.42 -16.44 11.38
N THR A 218 -30.65 -17.19 10.31
CA THR A 218 -30.93 -16.77 8.93
C THR A 218 -30.83 -15.26 8.70
N ALA A 219 -29.69 -14.83 8.14
CA ALA A 219 -29.56 -13.50 7.54
C ALA A 219 -30.49 -13.38 6.33
N THR A 220 -31.76 -13.04 6.56
CA THR A 220 -32.60 -12.48 5.50
C THR A 220 -32.08 -11.09 5.19
N LEU A 221 -31.56 -10.91 3.97
CA LEU A 221 -31.31 -9.61 3.34
C LEU A 221 -32.65 -8.89 3.12
N SER A 222 -33.26 -8.39 4.19
CA SER A 222 -34.43 -7.52 4.12
C SER A 222 -33.95 -6.07 4.00
N PRO A 223 -34.45 -5.30 3.01
CA PRO A 223 -34.01 -3.94 2.77
C PRO A 223 -34.62 -3.04 3.84
N LYS A 224 -33.89 -2.76 4.92
CA LYS A 224 -34.26 -1.64 5.79
C LYS A 224 -33.78 -0.33 5.17
N THR A 225 -34.72 0.59 5.09
CA THR A 225 -34.72 1.94 4.51
C THR A 225 -33.79 2.94 5.22
N GLU A 226 -32.63 2.48 5.70
CA GLU A 226 -31.55 3.30 6.29
C GLU A 226 -30.37 3.51 5.33
N LYS A 227 -30.50 3.02 4.08
CA LYS A 227 -29.43 3.02 3.07
C LYS A 227 -28.94 4.42 2.70
N ASP A 228 -29.79 5.44 2.73
CA ASP A 228 -29.39 6.74 2.18
C ASP A 228 -28.48 7.54 3.12
N GLU A 229 -28.70 7.56 4.43
CA GLU A 229 -27.81 8.31 5.34
C GLU A 229 -26.45 7.66 5.52
N ALA A 230 -26.40 6.32 5.61
CA ALA A 230 -25.14 5.60 5.76
C ALA A 230 -24.30 5.66 4.47
N VAL A 231 -24.96 5.59 3.30
CA VAL A 231 -24.31 5.78 2.00
C VAL A 231 -23.89 7.24 1.82
N LEU A 232 -24.70 8.23 2.21
CA LEU A 232 -24.33 9.65 2.17
C LEU A 232 -23.16 9.96 3.12
N ARG A 233 -23.11 9.37 4.32
CA ARG A 233 -21.96 9.50 5.23
C ARG A 233 -20.72 8.80 4.66
N ALA A 234 -20.88 7.62 4.05
CA ALA A 234 -19.77 6.91 3.41
C ALA A 234 -19.24 7.67 2.17
N GLU A 235 -20.12 8.22 1.33
CA GLU A 235 -19.76 9.06 0.19
C GLU A 235 -19.17 10.39 0.63
N ALA A 236 -19.68 11.01 1.70
CA ALA A 236 -19.09 12.21 2.30
C ALA A 236 -17.72 11.93 2.91
N MET A 237 -17.54 10.75 3.53
CA MET A 237 -16.26 10.32 4.08
C MET A 237 -15.27 10.00 2.96
N MET A 238 -15.67 9.27 1.91
CA MET A 238 -14.85 9.05 0.71
C MET A 238 -14.49 10.37 0.02
N LYS A 239 -15.44 11.30 -0.12
CA LYS A 239 -15.20 12.64 -0.67
C LYS A 239 -14.26 13.45 0.21
N ALA A 240 -14.39 13.41 1.53
CA ALA A 240 -13.46 14.03 2.48
C ALA A 240 -12.05 13.42 2.41
N LEU A 241 -11.95 12.12 2.13
CA LEU A 241 -10.69 11.41 1.94
C LEU A 241 -10.02 11.75 0.59
N CYS A 242 -10.81 11.98 -0.46
CA CYS A 242 -10.31 12.38 -1.78
C CYS A 242 -10.07 13.90 -1.92
N SER A 243 -10.66 14.74 -1.05
CA SER A 243 -10.61 16.21 -1.15
C SER A 243 -9.64 16.88 -0.18
N ARG A 244 -8.76 16.13 0.50
CA ARG A 244 -7.76 16.75 1.38
C ARG A 244 -6.67 17.44 0.53
N ALA A 245 -6.89 18.74 0.35
CA ALA A 245 -5.89 19.75 -0.01
C ALA A 245 -4.62 19.56 0.83
N PRO A 246 -3.44 19.94 0.30
CA PRO A 246 -2.15 19.43 0.74
C PRO A 246 -1.97 19.68 2.23
N MET A 247 -1.61 18.61 2.93
CA MET A 247 -1.14 18.66 4.31
C MET A 247 -0.06 19.74 4.37
N GLU A 248 -0.31 20.82 5.12
CA GLU A 248 0.72 21.81 5.43
C GLU A 248 1.90 21.03 6.00
N THR A 249 2.96 20.95 5.21
CA THR A 249 4.25 20.44 5.64
C THR A 249 4.67 21.33 6.79
N LYS A 250 4.51 20.83 8.02
CA LYS A 250 5.20 21.40 9.17
C LYS A 250 6.68 21.32 8.82
N GLN A 251 7.22 22.46 8.43
CA GLN A 251 8.56 22.64 7.93
C GLN A 251 9.52 22.32 9.09
N SER A 252 9.85 21.04 9.27
CA SER A 252 10.93 20.65 10.17
C SER A 252 12.19 21.20 9.54
N SER A 253 12.71 22.28 10.14
CA SER A 253 13.85 23.02 9.64
C SER A 253 15.01 22.04 9.38
N GLY A 254 15.37 21.93 8.10
CA GLY A 254 16.52 21.18 7.60
C GLY A 254 17.85 21.84 7.98
N TRP A 255 17.98 22.27 9.23
CA TRP A 255 19.09 23.09 9.71
C TRP A 255 20.28 22.28 10.21
N ARG A 256 20.23 20.93 10.15
CA ARG A 256 21.37 20.06 10.50
C ARG A 256 22.26 19.69 9.32
N GLY A 257 21.78 19.82 8.07
CA GLY A 257 22.58 19.52 6.88
C GLY A 257 23.45 20.70 6.41
N THR A 258 22.97 21.93 6.57
CA THR A 258 23.66 23.15 6.10
C THR A 258 24.94 23.45 6.87
N TRP A 259 25.04 23.09 8.15
CA TRP A 259 26.28 23.27 8.92
C TRP A 259 27.44 22.43 8.38
N ILE A 260 27.16 21.23 7.87
CA ILE A 260 28.20 20.36 7.31
C ILE A 260 28.73 20.98 6.01
N PHE A 261 27.85 21.48 5.14
CA PHE A 261 28.25 22.16 3.91
C PHE A 261 28.97 23.49 4.17
N LEU A 262 28.58 24.23 5.22
CA LEU A 262 29.24 25.47 5.65
C LEU A 262 30.65 25.20 6.22
N LEU A 263 30.80 24.16 7.04
CA LEU A 263 32.11 23.74 7.55
C LEU A 263 33.02 23.26 6.40
N LEU A 264 32.49 22.49 5.45
CA LEU A 264 33.27 22.03 4.31
C LEU A 264 33.70 23.17 3.40
N SER A 265 32.83 24.17 3.15
CA SER A 265 33.16 25.33 2.33
C SER A 265 34.18 26.25 2.99
N ILE A 266 34.13 26.41 4.31
CA ILE A 266 35.17 27.12 5.08
C ILE A 266 36.51 26.37 4.99
N LEU A 267 36.51 25.04 5.14
CA LEU A 267 37.73 24.23 5.08
C LEU A 267 38.41 24.31 3.70
N ILE A 268 37.62 24.24 2.63
CA ILE A 268 38.09 24.41 1.25
C ILE A 268 38.59 25.84 1.01
N GLY A 269 37.87 26.84 1.52
CA GLY A 269 38.27 28.25 1.44
C GLY A 269 39.61 28.52 2.11
N MET A 270 39.84 28.00 3.32
CA MET A 270 41.12 28.13 4.01
C MET A 270 42.26 27.41 3.29
N SER A 271 41.99 26.24 2.70
CA SER A 271 42.99 25.49 1.93
C SER A 271 43.41 26.25 0.65
N LEU A 272 42.46 26.91 -0.02
CA LEU A 272 42.73 27.75 -1.20
C LEU A 272 43.48 29.04 -0.83
N LEU A 273 43.12 29.69 0.28
CA LEU A 273 43.81 30.87 0.80
C LEU A 273 45.27 30.55 1.20
N ALA A 274 45.49 29.42 1.88
CA ALA A 274 46.82 28.96 2.24
C ALA A 274 47.68 28.69 1.00
N TRP A 275 47.12 27.99 -0.01
CA TRP A 275 47.81 27.76 -1.27
C TRP A 275 48.13 29.06 -2.02
N PHE A 276 47.19 30.02 -2.06
CA PHE A 276 47.40 31.30 -2.72
C PHE A 276 48.49 32.14 -2.03
N MET A 277 48.50 32.16 -0.70
CA MET A 277 49.56 32.84 0.07
C MET A 277 50.93 32.18 -0.11
N LEU A 278 50.99 30.85 -0.15
CA LEU A 278 52.23 30.11 -0.43
C LEU A 278 52.78 30.39 -1.84
N ASN A 279 51.91 30.40 -2.86
CA ASN A 279 52.32 30.72 -4.23
C ASN A 279 52.78 32.18 -4.39
N LYS A 280 52.19 33.11 -3.63
CA LYS A 280 52.61 34.52 -3.63
C LYS A 280 53.92 34.74 -2.86
N ALA A 281 54.21 33.91 -1.87
CA ALA A 281 55.43 33.98 -1.07
C ALA A 281 56.65 33.33 -1.77
N ILE A 282 56.44 32.33 -2.62
CA ILE A 282 57.50 31.66 -3.40
C ILE A 282 57.87 32.46 -4.67
N GLY A 283 57.02 33.39 -5.10
CA GLY A 283 57.25 34.28 -6.24
C GLY A 283 58.04 35.56 -5.96
N ARG A 284 58.85 35.59 -4.89
CA ARG A 284 59.83 36.65 -4.61
C ARG A 284 61.23 36.07 -4.47
#